data_AF-A0A6L9J7E7-F1
#
_entry.id   AF-A0A6L9J7E7-F1
#
_cell.length_a   1.000
_cell.length_b   1.000
_cell.length_c   1.000
_cell.angle_alpha   90.00
_cell.angle_beta   90.00
_cell.angle_gamma   90.00
#
_symmetry.space_group_name_H-M   'P 1'
#
loop_
_entity.id
_entity.type
_entity.pdbx_description
1 polymer ?
#
loop_
_entity_poly.entity_id
_entity_poly.type
_entity_poly.pdbx_seq_one_letter_code
_entity_poly.pdbx_strand_id
1 'polypeptide(L)'
;GMLNDLISTGIFNQDTSFITIVAQARRAYPDNPQFRVLAAPDSGISEPADLAGVDIAISENSIIHYITQRILEDAGLSAADLSYRAEPNIPVRFQLLLEGQLQVATLPDPLAQAAIDAGAILVADDTALVETEYSQSVLSFRTDVVVDEPEAVQGFVTAWMQAAEDINADPEAYRDLWQENTNVPDSVRDTYVLPPFPTYAITGEMAWDDTIQWLLNEDIVDGAASYAESVDATFVDAIRPAETAMALPGDPAAGEVVYNNNGCIGCHALDDTAGVGPGLAGIGVTAATRVEGQSAEEYLRQTMLEPNAYVVENYQPIMPPYDSLSDDDLNNLIAYLLTFE
;
A
#
# COMPACT_ATOMS: atom_id res chain seq x y z
N GLY A 1 -14.71 -13.45 -8.20
CA GLY A 1 -13.76 -12.34 -8.04
C GLY A 1 -12.78 -12.32 -9.18
N MET A 2 -11.93 -11.31 -9.20
CA MET A 2 -10.84 -11.08 -10.12
C MET A 2 -9.61 -10.64 -9.31
N LEU A 3 -8.43 -11.10 -9.71
CA LEU A 3 -7.17 -10.49 -9.31
C LEU A 3 -6.88 -9.38 -10.33
N ASN A 4 -6.82 -8.14 -9.87
CA ASN A 4 -6.58 -6.95 -10.70
C ASN A 4 -5.76 -5.90 -9.92
N ASP A 5 -5.86 -4.64 -10.30
CA ASP A 5 -5.17 -3.49 -9.73
C ASP A 5 -6.13 -2.30 -9.55
N LEU A 6 -5.64 -1.21 -8.96
CA LEU A 6 -6.45 -0.01 -8.70
C LEU A 6 -6.85 0.71 -9.98
N ILE A 7 -5.99 0.71 -11.01
CA ILE A 7 -6.26 1.33 -12.32
C ILE A 7 -7.48 0.67 -12.96
N SER A 8 -7.47 -0.66 -13.04
CA SER A 8 -8.57 -1.45 -13.56
C SER A 8 -9.85 -1.21 -12.74
N THR A 9 -9.73 -1.14 -11.42
CA THR A 9 -10.87 -0.92 -10.53
C THR A 9 -11.49 0.46 -10.71
N GLY A 10 -10.68 1.51 -10.79
CA GLY A 10 -11.14 2.87 -11.09
C GLY A 10 -11.88 2.94 -12.44
N ILE A 11 -11.36 2.26 -13.47
CA ILE A 11 -12.01 2.19 -14.80
C ILE A 11 -13.35 1.43 -14.73
N PHE A 12 -13.42 0.30 -14.02
CA PHE A 12 -14.69 -0.43 -13.85
C PHE A 12 -15.72 0.39 -13.08
N ASN A 13 -15.27 1.22 -12.13
CA ASN A 13 -16.11 2.02 -11.25
C ASN A 13 -16.27 3.49 -11.72
N GLN A 14 -15.97 3.80 -12.99
CA GLN A 14 -15.96 5.17 -13.50
C GLN A 14 -17.34 5.86 -13.43
N ASP A 15 -18.42 5.09 -13.64
CA ASP A 15 -19.81 5.60 -13.60
C ASP A 15 -20.50 5.30 -12.27
N THR A 16 -20.33 4.07 -11.79
CA THR A 16 -20.96 3.51 -10.59
C THR A 16 -20.08 2.41 -10.02
N SER A 17 -20.16 2.12 -8.72
CA SER A 17 -19.49 0.95 -8.12
C SER A 17 -19.97 -0.35 -8.78
N PHE A 18 -19.12 -0.94 -9.62
CA PHE A 18 -19.38 -2.18 -10.36
C PHE A 18 -18.60 -3.35 -9.77
N ILE A 19 -17.37 -3.10 -9.31
CA ILE A 19 -16.58 -4.05 -8.52
C ILE A 19 -16.11 -3.41 -7.22
N THR A 20 -16.03 -4.23 -6.17
CA THR A 20 -15.56 -3.85 -4.83
C THR A 20 -14.29 -4.62 -4.51
N ILE A 21 -13.27 -3.90 -4.05
CA ILE A 21 -12.02 -4.44 -3.52
C ILE A 21 -12.31 -5.01 -2.14
N VAL A 22 -11.92 -6.26 -1.90
CA VAL A 22 -12.13 -6.95 -0.63
C VAL A 22 -10.84 -7.35 0.07
N ALA A 23 -9.69 -7.25 -0.62
CA ALA A 23 -8.37 -7.52 -0.06
C ALA A 23 -7.26 -6.99 -0.97
N GLN A 24 -6.11 -6.66 -0.39
CA GLN A 24 -4.85 -6.54 -1.14
C GLN A 24 -4.32 -7.95 -1.46
N ALA A 25 -3.85 -8.16 -2.68
CA ALA A 25 -3.34 -9.44 -3.16
C ALA A 25 -1.81 -9.48 -3.28
N ARG A 26 -1.20 -8.37 -3.71
CA ARG A 26 0.25 -8.20 -3.80
C ARG A 26 0.60 -6.72 -3.61
N ARG A 27 1.82 -6.44 -3.16
CA ARG A 27 2.40 -5.10 -3.07
C ARG A 27 3.92 -5.14 -3.24
N ALA A 28 4.55 -3.97 -3.41
CA ALA A 28 6.00 -3.82 -3.27
C ALA A 28 6.43 -3.88 -1.78
N TYR A 29 7.66 -4.38 -1.56
CA TYR A 29 8.35 -4.36 -0.27
C TYR A 29 9.78 -3.85 -0.46
N PRO A 30 10.49 -3.43 0.61
CA PRO A 30 11.81 -2.78 0.48
C PRO A 30 12.85 -3.60 -0.30
N ASP A 31 12.80 -4.93 -0.21
CA ASP A 31 13.70 -5.83 -0.93
C ASP A 31 13.01 -6.64 -2.04
N ASN A 32 11.72 -6.38 -2.30
CA ASN A 32 10.92 -7.11 -3.29
C ASN A 32 10.06 -6.15 -4.13
N PRO A 33 10.65 -5.54 -5.17
CA PRO A 33 9.89 -4.74 -6.13
C PRO A 33 8.89 -5.60 -6.92
N GLN A 34 7.83 -4.98 -7.43
CA GLN A 34 6.94 -5.60 -8.40
C GLN A 34 7.26 -5.15 -9.83
N PHE A 35 7.67 -3.90 -10.00
CA PHE A 35 7.96 -3.29 -11.29
C PHE A 35 9.28 -2.54 -11.25
N ARG A 36 10.06 -2.68 -12.32
CA ARG A 36 11.34 -1.99 -12.47
C ARG A 36 11.42 -1.27 -13.80
N VAL A 37 11.92 -0.05 -13.78
CA VAL A 37 12.32 0.72 -14.97
C VAL A 37 13.75 0.31 -15.32
N LEU A 38 13.92 -0.33 -16.48
CA LEU A 38 15.19 -0.89 -16.92
C LEU A 38 15.64 -0.24 -18.22
N ALA A 39 16.94 -0.01 -18.33
CA ALA A 39 17.61 0.41 -19.55
C ALA A 39 18.30 -0.77 -20.26
N ALA A 40 18.41 -0.68 -21.58
CA ALA A 40 19.12 -1.68 -22.38
C ALA A 40 20.63 -1.69 -22.05
N PRO A 41 21.32 -2.84 -22.17
CA PRO A 41 22.72 -3.00 -21.72
C PRO A 41 23.70 -1.95 -22.26
N ASP A 42 23.54 -1.54 -23.53
CA ASP A 42 24.44 -0.62 -24.23
C ASP A 42 23.81 0.77 -24.49
N SER A 43 22.74 1.11 -23.77
CA SER A 43 22.00 2.39 -23.95
C SER A 43 22.77 3.62 -23.48
N GLY A 44 23.69 3.45 -22.52
CA GLY A 44 24.35 4.54 -21.81
C GLY A 44 23.48 5.22 -20.75
N ILE A 45 22.29 4.67 -20.46
CA ILE A 45 21.34 5.13 -19.44
C ILE A 45 21.57 4.31 -18.16
N SER A 46 21.67 4.98 -17.03
CA SER A 46 21.92 4.30 -15.74
C SER A 46 21.20 4.90 -14.54
N GLU A 47 20.66 6.12 -14.66
CA GLU A 47 19.94 6.78 -13.59
C GLU A 47 18.73 7.55 -14.13
N PRO A 48 17.73 7.89 -13.29
CA PRO A 48 16.51 8.55 -13.74
C PRO A 48 16.77 9.86 -14.50
N ALA A 49 17.82 10.61 -14.15
CA ALA A 49 18.20 11.86 -14.83
C ALA A 49 18.55 11.68 -16.32
N ASP A 50 18.93 10.46 -16.74
CA ASP A 50 19.26 10.13 -18.14
C ASP A 50 18.03 9.96 -19.04
N LEU A 51 16.81 9.92 -18.46
CA LEU A 51 15.58 9.59 -19.19
C LEU A 51 14.97 10.77 -19.97
N ALA A 52 15.52 11.98 -19.82
CA ALA A 52 14.98 13.17 -20.48
C ALA A 52 14.94 12.99 -22.01
N GLY A 53 13.74 12.97 -22.59
CA GLY A 53 13.53 12.79 -24.04
C GLY A 53 13.75 11.37 -24.54
N VAL A 54 13.79 10.36 -23.65
CA VAL A 54 13.85 8.95 -24.00
C VAL A 54 12.46 8.32 -23.84
N ASP A 55 11.97 7.65 -24.87
CA ASP A 55 10.70 6.92 -24.78
C ASP A 55 10.84 5.68 -23.88
N ILE A 56 10.02 5.63 -22.84
CA ILE A 56 9.93 4.49 -21.92
C ILE A 56 8.85 3.55 -22.41
N ALA A 57 9.22 2.30 -22.71
CA ALA A 57 8.25 1.33 -23.16
C ALA A 57 7.37 0.81 -22.01
N ILE A 58 6.06 0.90 -22.20
CA ILE A 58 5.04 0.53 -21.20
C ILE A 58 3.80 -0.08 -21.87
N SER A 59 2.84 -0.53 -21.07
CA SER A 59 1.45 -0.67 -21.52
C SER A 59 0.71 0.60 -21.10
N GLU A 60 0.18 1.36 -22.06
CA GLU A 60 -0.63 2.55 -21.77
C GLU A 60 -1.91 2.18 -20.99
N ASN A 61 -2.44 3.15 -20.24
CA ASN A 61 -3.68 3.05 -19.45
C ASN A 61 -3.73 1.80 -18.55
N SER A 62 -2.60 1.46 -17.93
CA SER A 62 -2.45 0.28 -17.09
C SER A 62 -1.68 0.60 -15.82
N ILE A 63 -1.65 -0.35 -14.87
CA ILE A 63 -0.79 -0.26 -13.69
C ILE A 63 0.68 -0.01 -14.05
N ILE A 64 1.17 -0.54 -15.18
CA ILE A 64 2.55 -0.31 -15.63
C ILE A 64 2.75 1.14 -16.03
N HIS A 65 1.77 1.78 -16.67
CA HIS A 65 1.86 3.21 -17.01
C HIS A 65 1.93 4.04 -15.73
N TYR A 66 0.93 3.87 -14.87
CA TYR A 66 0.79 4.58 -13.61
C TYR A 66 2.03 4.44 -12.72
N ILE A 67 2.48 3.20 -12.49
CA ILE A 67 3.60 2.98 -11.57
C ILE A 67 4.92 3.45 -12.15
N THR A 68 5.12 3.39 -13.48
CA THR A 68 6.30 3.96 -14.12
C THR A 68 6.38 5.46 -13.85
N GLN A 69 5.27 6.17 -14.01
CA GLN A 69 5.22 7.59 -13.73
C GLN A 69 5.55 7.88 -12.25
N ARG A 70 4.92 7.17 -11.31
CA ARG A 70 5.13 7.37 -9.87
C ARG A 70 6.55 7.07 -9.42
N ILE A 71 7.17 6.02 -9.93
CA ILE A 71 8.57 5.69 -9.65
C ILE A 71 9.49 6.84 -10.08
N LEU A 72 9.23 7.42 -11.25
CA LEU A 72 10.09 8.47 -11.81
C LEU A 72 9.82 9.85 -11.20
N GLU A 73 8.58 10.12 -10.80
CA GLU A 73 8.23 11.32 -10.03
C GLU A 73 8.89 11.32 -8.64
N ASP A 74 8.90 10.17 -7.96
CA ASP A 74 9.64 10.01 -6.71
C ASP A 74 11.15 10.22 -6.91
N ALA A 75 11.68 9.76 -8.04
CA ALA A 75 13.06 10.03 -8.45
C ALA A 75 13.33 11.49 -8.89
N GLY A 76 12.32 12.38 -8.83
CA GLY A 76 12.45 13.81 -9.07
C GLY A 76 12.21 14.27 -10.51
N LEU A 77 11.70 13.41 -11.39
CA LEU A 77 11.29 13.80 -12.74
C LEU A 77 9.86 14.35 -12.71
N SER A 78 9.54 15.27 -13.63
CA SER A 78 8.15 15.72 -13.79
C SER A 78 7.43 14.85 -14.80
N ALA A 79 6.13 14.60 -14.60
CA ALA A 79 5.29 13.89 -15.58
C ALA A 79 5.42 14.46 -17.01
N ALA A 80 5.57 15.78 -17.13
CA ALA A 80 5.68 16.47 -18.40
C ALA A 80 7.00 16.19 -19.16
N ASP A 81 8.04 15.74 -18.45
CA ASP A 81 9.34 15.39 -19.03
C ASP A 81 9.41 13.92 -19.44
N LEU A 82 8.42 13.11 -19.06
CA LEU A 82 8.34 11.69 -19.40
C LEU A 82 7.73 11.50 -20.79
N SER A 83 8.29 10.55 -21.54
CA SER A 83 7.73 10.12 -22.81
C SER A 83 7.56 8.61 -22.83
N TYR A 84 6.48 8.15 -23.43
CA TYR A 84 6.08 6.75 -23.40
C TYR A 84 5.95 6.17 -24.80
N ARG A 85 6.31 4.89 -24.92
CA ARG A 85 6.07 4.09 -26.11
C ARG A 85 5.22 2.88 -25.76
N ALA A 86 4.07 2.75 -26.42
CA ALA A 86 3.22 1.59 -26.25
C ALA A 86 3.89 0.31 -26.77
N GLU A 87 4.11 -0.64 -25.85
CA GLU A 87 4.38 -2.05 -26.12
C GLU A 87 3.73 -2.88 -24.99
N PRO A 88 2.44 -3.23 -25.13
CA PRO A 88 1.69 -3.90 -24.06
C PRO A 88 2.06 -5.37 -23.90
N ASN A 89 2.73 -5.99 -24.88
CA ASN A 89 3.14 -7.38 -24.77
C ASN A 89 4.46 -7.48 -23.99
N ILE A 90 4.36 -7.89 -22.72
CA ILE A 90 5.50 -7.96 -21.79
C ILE A 90 6.68 -8.81 -22.32
N PRO A 91 6.48 -10.04 -22.85
CA PRO A 91 7.57 -10.81 -23.48
C PRO A 91 8.24 -10.10 -24.66
N VAL A 92 7.47 -9.44 -25.53
CA VAL A 92 8.02 -8.67 -26.66
C VAL A 92 8.80 -7.46 -26.13
N ARG A 93 8.28 -6.75 -25.14
CA ARG A 93 8.96 -5.61 -24.51
C ARG A 93 10.31 -6.02 -23.90
N PHE A 94 10.35 -7.14 -23.19
CA PHE A 94 11.59 -7.73 -22.67
C PHE A 94 12.60 -8.03 -23.79
N GLN A 95 12.16 -8.70 -24.86
CA GLN A 95 13.03 -9.04 -25.97
C GLN A 95 13.59 -7.78 -26.65
N LEU A 96 12.74 -6.81 -26.94
CA LEU A 96 13.15 -5.57 -27.60
C LEU A 96 14.12 -4.74 -26.75
N LEU A 97 13.97 -4.74 -25.42
CA LEU A 97 14.91 -4.10 -24.50
C LEU A 97 16.31 -4.75 -24.59
N LEU A 98 16.38 -6.08 -24.48
CA LEU A 98 17.65 -6.80 -24.51
C LEU A 98 18.35 -6.76 -25.88
N GLU A 99 17.58 -6.63 -26.97
CA GLU A 99 18.11 -6.44 -28.32
C GLU A 99 18.48 -4.97 -28.62
N GLY A 100 18.28 -4.04 -27.67
CA GLY A 100 18.55 -2.61 -27.83
C GLY A 100 17.60 -1.88 -28.78
N GLN A 101 16.50 -2.53 -29.20
CA GLN A 101 15.44 -1.92 -30.01
C GLN A 101 14.54 -0.99 -29.20
N LEU A 102 14.50 -1.18 -27.87
CA LEU A 102 14.01 -0.23 -26.88
C LEU A 102 15.18 0.19 -26.01
N GLN A 103 15.28 1.50 -25.73
CA GLN A 103 16.33 2.01 -24.85
C GLN A 103 15.95 1.81 -23.37
N VAL A 104 14.68 2.01 -23.03
CA VAL A 104 14.15 1.89 -21.67
C VAL A 104 12.78 1.21 -21.72
N ALA A 105 12.50 0.36 -20.73
CA ALA A 105 11.21 -0.29 -20.56
C ALA A 105 10.91 -0.55 -19.08
N THR A 106 9.65 -0.45 -18.70
CA THR A 106 9.21 -0.93 -17.39
C THR A 106 8.79 -2.39 -17.50
N LEU A 107 9.32 -3.27 -16.65
CA LEU A 107 9.00 -4.70 -16.66
C LEU A 107 8.56 -5.16 -15.26
N PRO A 108 7.59 -6.09 -15.16
CA PRO A 108 7.25 -6.71 -13.89
C PRO A 108 8.26 -7.80 -13.51
N ASP A 109 8.45 -8.01 -12.22
CA ASP A 109 9.18 -9.17 -11.72
C ASP A 109 8.34 -10.48 -11.84
N PRO A 110 9.00 -11.64 -12.04
CA PRO A 110 10.45 -11.88 -12.07
C PRO A 110 11.14 -11.58 -13.42
N LEU A 111 10.39 -11.14 -14.43
CA LEU A 111 10.95 -10.92 -15.77
C LEU A 111 11.93 -9.75 -15.82
N ALA A 112 11.71 -8.71 -15.00
CA ALA A 112 12.65 -7.61 -14.84
C ALA A 112 13.98 -8.10 -14.23
N GLN A 113 13.95 -8.92 -13.19
CA GLN A 113 15.16 -9.57 -12.67
C GLN A 113 15.87 -10.41 -13.74
N ALA A 114 15.13 -11.16 -14.56
CA ALA A 114 15.73 -11.91 -15.67
C ALA A 114 16.41 -11.00 -16.72
N ALA A 115 15.90 -9.79 -16.93
CA ALA A 115 16.51 -8.82 -17.83
C ALA A 115 17.81 -8.28 -17.24
N ILE A 116 17.84 -8.02 -15.92
CA ILE A 116 19.06 -7.62 -15.19
C ILE A 116 20.14 -8.71 -15.30
N ASP A 117 19.78 -9.97 -15.08
CA ASP A 117 20.70 -11.11 -15.23
C ASP A 117 21.23 -11.26 -16.67
N ALA A 118 20.46 -10.77 -17.65
CA ALA A 118 20.83 -10.71 -19.07
C ALA A 118 21.59 -9.42 -19.46
N GLY A 119 21.87 -8.53 -18.50
CA GLY A 119 22.69 -7.32 -18.68
C GLY A 119 21.92 -6.00 -18.77
N ALA A 120 20.59 -6.00 -18.62
CA ALA A 120 19.83 -4.76 -18.51
C ALA A 120 20.23 -4.00 -17.24
N ILE A 121 20.12 -2.67 -17.29
CA ILE A 121 20.55 -1.79 -16.21
C ILE A 121 19.32 -1.33 -15.43
N LEU A 122 19.32 -1.53 -14.11
CA LEU A 122 18.28 -0.99 -13.23
C LEU A 122 18.41 0.53 -13.15
N VAL A 123 17.34 1.25 -13.51
CA VAL A 123 17.28 2.71 -13.43
C VAL A 123 16.54 3.15 -12.17
N ALA A 124 15.38 2.54 -11.90
CA ALA A 124 14.57 2.75 -10.70
C ALA A 124 13.54 1.61 -10.56
N ASP A 125 12.93 1.46 -9.38
CA ASP A 125 11.87 0.49 -9.13
C ASP A 125 10.88 0.99 -8.06
N ASP A 126 9.81 0.24 -7.85
CA ASP A 126 8.74 0.56 -6.91
C ASP A 126 9.05 0.26 -5.44
N THR A 127 10.29 -0.12 -5.07
CA THR A 127 10.69 -0.19 -3.66
C THR A 127 10.72 1.20 -3.00
N ALA A 128 10.86 2.26 -3.79
CA ALA A 128 10.74 3.63 -3.32
C ALA A 128 9.31 4.01 -2.90
N LEU A 129 8.29 3.26 -3.34
CA LEU A 129 6.87 3.55 -3.14
C LEU A 129 6.21 2.62 -2.12
N VAL A 130 7.00 1.96 -1.27
CA VAL A 130 6.51 0.98 -0.28
C VAL A 130 5.54 1.61 0.72
N GLU A 131 5.83 2.82 1.19
CA GLU A 131 5.02 3.53 2.19
C GLU A 131 3.72 4.09 1.60
N THR A 132 3.73 4.45 0.31
CA THR A 132 2.53 4.97 -0.36
C THR A 132 1.60 3.88 -0.85
N GLU A 133 2.10 2.63 -0.94
CA GLU A 133 1.38 1.46 -1.42
C GLU A 133 0.82 1.60 -2.85
N TYR A 134 1.36 2.48 -3.68
CA TYR A 134 0.87 2.69 -5.05
C TYR A 134 1.03 1.44 -5.93
N SER A 135 2.10 0.67 -5.72
CA SER A 135 2.32 -0.59 -6.41
C SER A 135 1.60 -1.74 -5.70
N GLN A 136 0.39 -2.06 -6.15
CA GLN A 136 -0.40 -3.15 -5.59
C GLN A 136 -1.29 -3.86 -6.62
N SER A 137 -1.53 -5.15 -6.35
CA SER A 137 -2.64 -5.91 -6.93
C SER A 137 -3.70 -6.13 -5.84
N VAL A 138 -4.96 -6.24 -6.23
CA VAL A 138 -6.10 -6.40 -5.33
C VAL A 138 -7.01 -7.55 -5.75
N LEU A 139 -7.78 -8.08 -4.81
CA LEU A 139 -8.90 -8.96 -5.07
C LEU A 139 -10.18 -8.14 -5.11
N SER A 140 -10.87 -8.20 -6.23
CA SER A 140 -12.15 -7.53 -6.42
C SER A 140 -13.26 -8.51 -6.79
N PHE A 141 -14.49 -8.19 -6.40
CA PHE A 141 -15.69 -8.92 -6.77
C PHE A 141 -16.69 -7.95 -7.34
N ARG A 142 -17.61 -8.41 -8.20
CA ARG A 142 -18.73 -7.56 -8.60
C ARG A 142 -19.51 -7.14 -7.35
N THR A 143 -19.91 -5.87 -7.29
CA THR A 143 -20.60 -5.30 -6.13
C THR A 143 -21.89 -6.07 -5.81
N ASP A 144 -22.60 -6.57 -6.84
CA ASP A 144 -23.79 -7.43 -6.67
C ASP A 144 -23.47 -8.74 -5.93
N VAL A 145 -22.35 -9.40 -6.26
CA VAL A 145 -21.90 -10.63 -5.58
C VAL A 145 -21.49 -10.36 -4.14
N VAL A 146 -20.86 -9.22 -3.86
CA VAL A 146 -20.49 -8.84 -2.48
C VAL A 146 -21.72 -8.69 -1.60
N VAL A 147 -22.78 -8.09 -2.13
CA VAL A 147 -24.04 -7.86 -1.40
C VAL A 147 -24.91 -9.12 -1.31
N ASP A 148 -25.05 -9.85 -2.42
CA ASP A 148 -26.00 -10.96 -2.52
C ASP A 148 -25.43 -12.30 -1.99
N GLU A 149 -24.10 -12.46 -2.05
CA GLU A 149 -23.40 -13.71 -1.70
C GLU A 149 -22.20 -13.48 -0.73
N PRO A 150 -22.36 -12.72 0.38
CA PRO A 150 -21.24 -12.32 1.24
C PRO A 150 -20.53 -13.52 1.89
N GLU A 151 -21.24 -14.60 2.20
CA GLU A 151 -20.63 -15.82 2.77
C GLU A 151 -19.67 -16.49 1.77
N ALA A 152 -19.99 -16.46 0.47
CA ALA A 152 -19.11 -17.02 -0.56
C ALA A 152 -17.86 -16.17 -0.75
N VAL A 153 -18.00 -14.84 -0.69
CA VAL A 153 -16.87 -13.90 -0.71
C VAL A 153 -15.98 -14.10 0.51
N GLN A 154 -16.57 -14.17 1.71
CA GLN A 154 -15.84 -14.43 2.96
C GLN A 154 -15.06 -15.75 2.90
N GLY A 155 -15.69 -16.83 2.42
CA GLY A 155 -15.04 -18.12 2.26
C GLY A 155 -13.84 -18.07 1.30
N PHE A 156 -13.96 -17.33 0.20
CA PHE A 156 -12.85 -17.12 -0.73
C PHE A 156 -11.71 -16.31 -0.10
N VAL A 157 -12.01 -15.17 0.54
CA VAL A 157 -11.00 -14.32 1.20
C VAL A 157 -10.28 -15.10 2.31
N THR A 158 -11.00 -15.91 3.08
CA THR A 158 -10.41 -16.79 4.11
C THR A 158 -9.42 -17.77 3.50
N ALA A 159 -9.79 -18.45 2.42
CA ALA A 159 -8.90 -19.39 1.75
C ALA A 159 -7.68 -18.69 1.11
N TRP A 160 -7.85 -17.48 0.59
CA TRP A 160 -6.75 -16.68 0.06
C TRP A 160 -5.76 -16.28 1.15
N MET A 161 -6.25 -15.79 2.30
CA MET A 161 -5.38 -15.41 3.41
C MET A 161 -4.62 -16.60 3.99
N GLN A 162 -5.27 -17.76 4.15
CA GLN A 162 -4.57 -18.98 4.56
C GLN A 162 -3.46 -19.36 3.57
N ALA A 163 -3.71 -19.28 2.26
CA ALA A 163 -2.69 -19.56 1.26
C ALA A 163 -1.52 -18.56 1.31
N ALA A 164 -1.80 -17.28 1.55
CA ALA A 164 -0.78 -16.26 1.72
C ALA A 164 0.07 -16.52 2.97
N GLU A 165 -0.54 -16.85 4.11
CA GLU A 165 0.17 -17.23 5.34
C GLU A 165 1.03 -18.47 5.15
N ASP A 166 0.47 -19.52 4.56
CA ASP A 166 1.16 -20.77 4.27
C ASP A 166 2.41 -20.53 3.40
N ILE A 167 2.26 -19.74 2.32
CA ILE A 167 3.38 -19.38 1.43
C ILE A 167 4.40 -18.51 2.18
N ASN A 168 3.97 -17.53 2.96
CA ASN A 168 4.87 -16.66 3.71
C ASN A 168 5.67 -17.42 4.78
N ALA A 169 5.08 -18.45 5.38
CA ALA A 169 5.73 -19.25 6.41
C ALA A 169 6.82 -20.19 5.86
N ASP A 170 6.62 -20.74 4.66
CA ASP A 170 7.61 -21.59 3.98
C ASP A 170 7.54 -21.42 2.44
N PRO A 171 8.08 -20.32 1.88
CA PRO A 171 7.95 -20.05 0.44
C PRO A 171 8.55 -21.14 -0.44
N GLU A 172 9.60 -21.82 0.04
CA GLU A 172 10.31 -22.85 -0.70
C GLU A 172 9.48 -24.12 -0.87
N ALA A 173 8.62 -24.46 0.10
CA ALA A 173 7.68 -25.57 -0.03
C ALA A 173 6.68 -25.40 -1.19
N TYR A 174 6.48 -24.17 -1.66
CA TYR A 174 5.59 -23.83 -2.77
C TYR A 174 6.33 -23.50 -4.07
N ARG A 175 7.67 -23.62 -4.12
CA ARG A 175 8.46 -23.29 -5.32
C ARG A 175 8.04 -24.10 -6.54
N ASP A 176 7.89 -25.41 -6.41
CA ASP A 176 7.46 -26.28 -7.51
C ASP A 176 6.08 -25.86 -8.03
N LEU A 177 5.14 -25.60 -7.13
CA LEU A 177 3.80 -25.14 -7.48
C LEU A 177 3.85 -23.81 -8.23
N TRP A 178 4.68 -22.86 -7.78
CA TRP A 178 4.86 -21.58 -8.45
C TRP A 178 5.43 -21.77 -9.86
N GLN A 179 6.46 -22.61 -10.03
CA GLN A 179 7.08 -22.88 -11.33
C GLN A 179 6.14 -23.59 -12.31
N GLU A 180 5.26 -24.47 -11.82
CA GLU A 180 4.26 -25.16 -12.64
C GLU A 180 3.15 -24.23 -13.14
N ASN A 181 2.82 -23.20 -12.35
CA ASN A 181 1.66 -22.34 -12.61
C ASN A 181 2.02 -20.95 -13.14
N THR A 182 3.32 -20.60 -13.23
CA THR A 182 3.76 -19.29 -13.70
C THR A 182 4.86 -19.40 -14.75
N ASN A 183 4.87 -18.47 -15.70
CA ASN A 183 5.87 -18.42 -16.75
C ASN A 183 7.14 -17.73 -16.25
N VAL A 184 7.89 -18.40 -15.38
CA VAL A 184 9.18 -17.92 -14.86
C VAL A 184 10.29 -18.22 -15.86
N PRO A 185 11.10 -17.22 -16.26
CA PRO A 185 12.27 -17.44 -17.09
C PRO A 185 13.25 -18.42 -16.45
N ASP A 186 13.82 -19.33 -17.24
CA ASP A 186 14.78 -20.34 -16.77
C ASP A 186 15.97 -19.72 -16.02
N SER A 187 16.40 -18.51 -16.40
CA SER A 187 17.55 -17.81 -15.81
C SER A 187 17.37 -17.46 -14.34
N VAL A 188 16.14 -17.21 -13.91
CA VAL A 188 15.82 -16.78 -12.53
C VAL A 188 15.03 -17.83 -11.75
N ARG A 189 14.69 -18.96 -12.37
CA ARG A 189 13.83 -20.00 -11.79
C ARG A 189 14.32 -20.50 -10.42
N ASP A 190 15.62 -20.68 -10.29
CA ASP A 190 16.26 -21.25 -9.09
C ASP A 190 16.77 -20.17 -8.11
N THR A 191 16.89 -18.92 -8.55
CA THR A 191 17.49 -17.82 -7.80
C THR A 191 16.48 -16.80 -7.30
N TYR A 192 15.32 -16.70 -7.96
CA TYR A 192 14.28 -15.76 -7.57
C TYR A 192 13.66 -16.17 -6.24
N VAL A 193 13.64 -15.21 -5.31
CA VAL A 193 13.00 -15.34 -4.01
C VAL A 193 11.55 -14.90 -4.17
N LEU A 194 10.61 -15.77 -3.78
CA LEU A 194 9.19 -15.42 -3.79
C LEU A 194 8.94 -14.27 -2.79
N PRO A 195 8.40 -13.13 -3.25
CA PRO A 195 8.02 -12.04 -2.37
C PRO A 195 6.94 -12.48 -1.38
N PRO A 196 6.88 -11.87 -0.19
CA PRO A 196 5.78 -12.11 0.73
C PRO A 196 4.46 -11.62 0.13
N PHE A 197 3.38 -12.35 0.41
CA PHE A 197 2.02 -11.97 0.07
C PHE A 197 1.40 -11.15 1.21
N PRO A 198 0.69 -10.05 0.94
CA PRO A 198 -0.07 -9.34 1.96
C PRO A 198 -1.07 -10.28 2.65
N THR A 199 -1.14 -10.18 3.98
CA THR A 199 -2.10 -10.91 4.80
C THR A 199 -2.98 -9.92 5.54
N TYR A 200 -4.30 -10.11 5.47
CA TYR A 200 -5.31 -9.29 6.17
C TYR A 200 -5.24 -7.79 5.88
N ALA A 201 -4.64 -7.42 4.74
CA ALA A 201 -4.47 -6.05 4.29
C ALA A 201 -5.56 -5.64 3.28
N ILE A 202 -5.88 -4.36 3.29
CA ILE A 202 -6.79 -3.72 2.35
C ILE A 202 -6.10 -2.50 1.73
N THR A 203 -6.51 -2.10 0.54
CA THR A 203 -6.02 -0.88 -0.11
C THR A 203 -6.31 0.33 0.77
N GLY A 204 -5.31 1.16 1.04
CA GLY A 204 -5.50 2.45 1.72
C GLY A 204 -6.11 3.54 0.83
N GLU A 205 -6.79 4.50 1.45
CA GLU A 205 -7.48 5.60 0.76
C GLU A 205 -6.52 6.50 -0.02
N MET A 206 -5.32 6.76 0.51
CA MET A 206 -4.30 7.55 -0.19
C MET A 206 -3.90 6.95 -1.55
N ALA A 207 -3.70 5.62 -1.62
CA ALA A 207 -3.35 4.94 -2.86
C ALA A 207 -4.52 4.94 -3.86
N TRP A 208 -5.75 4.80 -3.35
CA TRP A 208 -6.97 4.90 -4.16
C TRP A 208 -7.11 6.30 -4.76
N ASP A 209 -7.05 7.34 -3.94
CA ASP A 209 -7.23 8.72 -4.37
C ASP A 209 -6.17 9.13 -5.39
N ASP A 210 -4.91 8.80 -5.16
CA ASP A 210 -3.83 9.08 -6.12
C ASP A 210 -4.08 8.39 -7.48
N THR A 211 -4.51 7.13 -7.45
CA THR A 211 -4.86 6.36 -8.65
C THR A 211 -6.01 7.02 -9.42
N ILE A 212 -7.08 7.42 -8.73
CA ILE A 212 -8.24 8.06 -9.35
C ILE A 212 -7.86 9.43 -9.91
N GLN A 213 -7.08 10.22 -9.18
CA GLN A 213 -6.58 11.51 -9.68
C GLN A 213 -5.72 11.32 -10.91
N TRP A 214 -4.87 10.29 -10.96
CA TRP A 214 -4.10 9.97 -12.16
C TRP A 214 -5.01 9.62 -13.35
N LEU A 215 -6.00 8.75 -13.16
CA LEU A 215 -6.94 8.37 -14.21
C LEU A 215 -7.71 9.57 -14.79
N LEU A 216 -8.09 10.51 -13.93
CA LEU A 216 -8.76 11.76 -14.32
C LEU A 216 -7.82 12.68 -15.10
N ASN A 217 -6.57 12.84 -14.63
CA ASN A 217 -5.58 13.71 -15.29
C ASN A 217 -5.16 13.19 -16.66
N GLU A 218 -5.16 11.87 -16.86
CA GLU A 218 -4.88 11.22 -18.14
C GLU A 218 -6.12 11.14 -19.06
N ASP A 219 -7.26 11.73 -18.67
CA ASP A 219 -8.54 11.67 -19.39
C ASP A 219 -8.99 10.21 -19.70
N ILE A 220 -8.64 9.26 -18.83
CA ILE A 220 -9.01 7.84 -18.98
C ILE A 220 -10.43 7.58 -18.49
N VAL A 221 -10.86 8.34 -17.47
CA VAL A 221 -12.21 8.31 -16.89
C VAL A 221 -12.73 9.73 -16.71
N ASP A 222 -14.06 9.91 -16.78
CA ASP A 222 -14.72 11.20 -16.52
C ASP A 222 -15.08 11.40 -15.03
N GLY A 223 -14.95 10.35 -14.23
CA GLY A 223 -15.31 10.27 -12.82
C GLY A 223 -14.92 8.91 -12.22
N ALA A 224 -15.09 8.76 -10.92
CA ALA A 224 -14.94 7.47 -10.25
C ALA A 224 -15.81 7.42 -8.99
N ALA A 225 -16.22 6.20 -8.61
CA ALA A 225 -16.81 5.95 -7.29
C ALA A 225 -15.83 6.33 -6.16
N SER A 226 -16.37 6.70 -5.00
CA SER A 226 -15.55 7.01 -3.83
C SER A 226 -14.81 5.78 -3.29
N TYR A 227 -13.81 6.00 -2.44
CA TYR A 227 -13.11 4.93 -1.73
C TYR A 227 -14.10 4.02 -0.99
N ALA A 228 -15.00 4.61 -0.20
CA ALA A 228 -16.03 3.89 0.57
C ALA A 228 -17.02 3.09 -0.28
N GLU A 229 -17.20 3.43 -1.56
CA GLU A 229 -18.04 2.66 -2.49
C GLU A 229 -17.26 1.57 -3.23
N SER A 230 -15.93 1.65 -3.24
CA SER A 230 -15.05 0.78 -4.03
C SER A 230 -14.25 -0.20 -3.19
N VAL A 231 -14.18 -0.01 -1.87
CA VAL A 231 -13.36 -0.80 -0.95
C VAL A 231 -14.20 -1.27 0.23
N ASP A 232 -14.16 -2.57 0.52
CA ASP A 232 -14.83 -3.19 1.65
C ASP A 232 -13.83 -4.03 2.46
N ALA A 233 -13.36 -3.45 3.57
CA ALA A 233 -12.41 -4.08 4.48
C ALA A 233 -13.05 -5.15 5.38
N THR A 234 -14.38 -5.25 5.44
CA THR A 234 -15.07 -6.10 6.42
C THR A 234 -14.68 -7.57 6.28
N PHE A 235 -14.42 -8.04 5.06
CA PHE A 235 -14.03 -9.42 4.79
C PHE A 235 -12.65 -9.79 5.33
N VAL A 236 -11.68 -8.87 5.29
CA VAL A 236 -10.34 -9.09 5.86
C VAL A 236 -10.34 -8.87 7.36
N ASP A 237 -11.04 -7.86 7.84
CA ASP A 237 -11.14 -7.56 9.28
C ASP A 237 -11.82 -8.70 10.04
N ALA A 238 -12.85 -9.33 9.46
CA ALA A 238 -13.59 -10.42 10.09
C ALA A 238 -12.75 -11.69 10.36
N ILE A 239 -11.65 -11.88 9.63
CA ILE A 239 -10.79 -13.08 9.73
C ILE A 239 -9.39 -12.76 10.25
N ARG A 240 -9.07 -11.48 10.47
CA ARG A 240 -7.77 -11.06 10.94
C ARG A 240 -7.50 -11.65 12.34
N PRO A 241 -6.40 -12.40 12.54
CA PRO A 241 -5.99 -12.85 13.86
C PRO A 241 -5.85 -11.65 14.82
N ALA A 242 -6.27 -11.83 16.07
CA ALA A 242 -6.21 -10.77 17.08
C ALA A 242 -4.78 -10.22 17.31
N GLU A 243 -3.74 -11.02 17.04
CA GLU A 243 -2.34 -10.61 17.12
C GLU A 243 -1.87 -9.77 15.91
N THR A 244 -2.61 -9.80 14.79
CA THR A 244 -2.32 -9.05 13.56
C THR A 244 -3.26 -7.85 13.33
N ALA A 245 -4.23 -7.63 14.24
CA ALA A 245 -5.09 -6.44 14.23
C ALA A 245 -4.26 -5.17 14.47
N MET A 246 -3.79 -4.56 13.37
CA MET A 246 -3.00 -3.34 13.32
C MET A 246 -1.86 -3.30 14.35
N ALA A 247 -0.69 -3.80 13.94
CA ALA A 247 0.55 -3.23 14.48
C ALA A 247 0.60 -1.77 13.98
N LEU A 248 0.06 -0.86 14.78
CA LEU A 248 0.29 0.57 14.65
C LEU A 248 1.80 0.81 14.57
N PRO A 249 2.28 1.84 13.85
CA PRO A 249 3.68 2.21 13.98
C PRO A 249 3.95 2.49 15.46
N GLY A 250 4.79 1.67 16.09
CA GLY A 250 5.20 1.84 17.49
C GLY A 250 5.17 0.55 18.33
N ASP A 251 6.02 0.52 19.36
CA ASP A 251 6.09 -0.51 20.40
C ASP A 251 5.28 -0.03 21.63
N PRO A 252 4.15 -0.67 21.99
CA PRO A 252 3.36 -0.32 23.16
C PRO A 252 4.14 -0.33 24.48
N ALA A 253 5.15 -1.20 24.62
CA ALA A 253 5.98 -1.23 25.83
C ALA A 253 6.90 0.00 25.90
N ALA A 254 7.43 0.46 24.76
CA ALA A 254 8.13 1.74 24.68
C ALA A 254 7.17 2.93 24.91
N GLY A 255 5.94 2.83 24.39
CA GLY A 255 4.89 3.82 24.59
C GLY A 255 4.48 4.01 26.05
N GLU A 256 4.42 2.92 26.82
CA GLU A 256 4.21 2.97 28.27
C GLU A 256 5.32 3.78 28.96
N VAL A 257 6.57 3.62 28.51
CA VAL A 257 7.71 4.40 29.05
C VAL A 257 7.55 5.89 28.70
N VAL A 258 7.15 6.21 27.47
CA VAL A 258 6.87 7.60 27.05
C VAL A 258 5.74 8.20 27.90
N TYR A 259 4.63 7.47 28.09
CA TYR A 259 3.48 7.89 28.89
C TYR A 259 3.85 8.22 30.34
N ASN A 260 4.69 7.38 30.95
CA ASN A 260 5.14 7.55 32.33
C ASN A 260 6.14 8.70 32.49
N ASN A 261 7.03 8.90 31.52
CA ASN A 261 8.13 9.85 31.65
C ASN A 261 7.81 11.27 31.18
N ASN A 262 6.75 11.44 30.38
CA ASN A 262 6.37 12.74 29.81
C ASN A 262 5.19 13.41 30.54
N GLY A 263 4.82 12.91 31.72
CA GLY A 263 3.84 13.56 32.60
C GLY A 263 2.37 13.25 32.27
N CYS A 264 2.09 12.40 31.29
CA CYS A 264 0.73 12.01 30.89
C CYS A 264 -0.06 11.41 32.07
N ILE A 265 0.58 10.53 32.84
CA ILE A 265 0.00 9.89 34.04
C ILE A 265 -0.39 10.88 35.16
N GLY A 266 0.19 12.07 35.16
CA GLY A 266 -0.14 13.11 36.15
C GLY A 266 -1.51 13.73 35.91
N CYS A 267 -2.01 13.67 34.66
CA CYS A 267 -3.27 14.28 34.26
C CYS A 267 -4.33 13.25 33.86
N HIS A 268 -3.93 12.15 33.25
CA HIS A 268 -4.81 11.11 32.74
C HIS A 268 -4.62 9.82 33.54
N ALA A 269 -5.73 9.23 33.98
CA ALA A 269 -5.73 7.84 34.45
C ALA A 269 -5.99 6.90 33.26
N LEU A 270 -5.44 5.69 33.31
CA LEU A 270 -5.65 4.65 32.28
C LEU A 270 -6.98 3.90 32.46
N ASP A 271 -7.74 4.23 33.51
CA ASP A 271 -9.11 3.75 33.72
C ASP A 271 -10.13 4.89 33.48
N ASP A 272 -11.36 4.72 33.92
CA ASP A 272 -12.44 5.70 33.78
C ASP A 272 -12.37 6.85 34.81
N THR A 273 -11.33 6.89 35.65
CA THR A 273 -11.19 7.92 36.68
C THR A 273 -10.95 9.29 36.06
N ALA A 274 -11.91 10.20 36.23
CA ALA A 274 -11.77 11.59 35.84
C ALA A 274 -10.81 12.36 36.77
N GLY A 275 -9.93 13.17 36.18
CA GLY A 275 -8.93 13.95 36.90
C GLY A 275 -8.71 15.33 36.30
N VAL A 276 -7.44 15.74 36.21
CA VAL A 276 -7.04 16.99 35.52
C VAL A 276 -7.36 16.88 34.02
N GLY A 277 -7.14 15.69 33.44
CA GLY A 277 -7.68 15.27 32.15
C GLY A 277 -8.71 14.14 32.29
N PRO A 278 -9.38 13.76 31.19
CA PRO A 278 -10.28 12.61 31.15
C PRO A 278 -9.54 11.29 31.42
N GLY A 279 -10.26 10.33 32.01
CA GLY A 279 -9.83 8.93 32.05
C GLY A 279 -9.77 8.34 30.64
N LEU A 280 -8.87 7.37 30.45
CA LEU A 280 -8.53 6.79 29.15
C LEU A 280 -9.00 5.34 28.96
N ALA A 281 -9.87 4.83 29.83
CA ALA A 281 -10.56 3.57 29.56
C ALA A 281 -11.29 3.65 28.21
N GLY A 282 -11.04 2.70 27.32
CA GLY A 282 -11.62 2.68 25.98
C GLY A 282 -11.26 3.85 25.08
N ILE A 283 -10.08 4.46 25.31
CA ILE A 283 -9.62 5.57 24.47
C ILE A 283 -9.43 5.13 23.01
N GLY A 284 -9.06 3.89 22.72
CA GLY A 284 -8.93 3.41 21.34
C GLY A 284 -10.24 3.49 20.57
N VAL A 285 -11.32 3.00 21.18
CA VAL A 285 -12.68 3.04 20.60
C VAL A 285 -13.21 4.48 20.54
N THR A 286 -12.98 5.25 21.60
CA THR A 286 -13.47 6.63 21.68
C THR A 286 -12.77 7.53 20.66
N ALA A 287 -11.46 7.36 20.46
CA ALA A 287 -10.67 8.10 19.49
C ALA A 287 -11.16 7.87 18.05
N ALA A 288 -11.46 6.61 17.70
CA ALA A 288 -11.94 6.22 16.37
C ALA A 288 -13.26 6.88 15.95
N THR A 289 -14.04 7.40 16.90
CA THR A 289 -15.38 7.95 16.65
C THR A 289 -15.48 9.44 16.98
N ARG A 290 -14.37 10.06 17.38
CA ARG A 290 -14.40 11.41 17.95
C ARG A 290 -14.54 12.51 16.91
N VAL A 291 -13.93 12.30 15.75
CA VAL A 291 -13.99 13.21 14.60
C VAL A 291 -14.39 12.37 13.38
N GLU A 292 -15.47 12.76 12.73
CA GLU A 292 -15.96 12.08 11.53
C GLU A 292 -14.91 12.12 10.43
N GLY A 293 -14.55 10.95 9.89
CA GLY A 293 -13.54 10.81 8.84
C GLY A 293 -12.09 10.79 9.33
N GLN A 294 -11.82 10.74 10.64
CA GLN A 294 -10.48 10.50 11.19
C GLN A 294 -10.39 9.12 11.85
N SER A 295 -9.26 8.46 11.66
CA SER A 295 -8.89 7.25 12.42
C SER A 295 -8.54 7.58 13.88
N ALA A 296 -8.50 6.55 14.73
CA ALA A 296 -8.08 6.69 16.12
C ALA A 296 -6.63 7.19 16.24
N GLU A 297 -5.74 6.72 15.37
CA GLU A 297 -4.35 7.14 15.32
C GLU A 297 -4.21 8.62 14.96
N GLU A 298 -4.87 9.07 13.89
CA GLU A 298 -4.85 10.47 13.45
C GLU A 298 -5.41 11.39 14.53
N TYR A 299 -6.52 10.99 15.16
CA TYR A 299 -7.11 11.75 16.25
C TYR A 299 -6.17 11.88 17.46
N LEU A 300 -5.52 10.78 17.86
CA LEU A 300 -4.57 10.79 18.98
C LEU A 300 -3.32 11.60 18.66
N ARG A 301 -2.76 11.46 17.45
CA ARG A 301 -1.62 12.26 16.97
C ARG A 301 -1.95 13.74 16.96
N GLN A 302 -3.11 14.13 16.41
CA GLN A 302 -3.58 15.51 16.42
C GLN A 302 -3.79 16.02 17.84
N THR A 303 -4.37 15.20 18.73
CA THR A 303 -4.59 15.60 20.13
C THR A 303 -3.29 15.85 20.88
N MET A 304 -2.21 15.13 20.55
CA MET A 304 -0.90 15.33 21.18
C MET A 304 -0.15 16.55 20.63
N LEU A 305 -0.26 16.84 19.34
CA LEU A 305 0.41 17.98 18.69
C LEU A 305 -0.39 19.29 18.83
N GLU A 306 -1.72 19.18 18.76
CA GLU A 306 -2.68 20.29 18.76
C GLU A 306 -3.82 20.05 19.77
N PRO A 307 -3.54 19.88 21.08
CA PRO A 307 -4.55 19.51 22.09
C PRO A 307 -5.74 20.48 22.22
N ASN A 308 -5.60 21.70 21.73
CA ASN A 308 -6.66 22.71 21.74
C ASN A 308 -7.56 22.67 20.50
N ALA A 309 -7.24 21.85 19.49
CA ALA A 309 -8.09 21.63 18.33
C ALA A 309 -9.41 20.94 18.73
N TYR A 310 -9.34 20.01 19.69
CA TYR A 310 -10.50 19.29 20.22
C TYR A 310 -10.44 19.17 21.75
N VAL A 311 -11.14 20.08 22.43
CA VAL A 311 -11.26 20.04 23.90
C VAL A 311 -12.46 19.19 24.29
N VAL A 312 -12.24 18.16 25.11
CA VAL A 312 -13.33 17.32 25.64
C VAL A 312 -14.30 18.16 26.47
N GLU A 313 -15.60 17.90 26.31
CA GLU A 313 -16.65 18.61 27.03
C GLU A 313 -16.38 18.59 28.55
N ASN A 314 -16.54 19.75 29.20
CA ASN A 314 -16.28 19.98 30.63
C ASN A 314 -14.80 19.98 31.07
N TYR A 315 -13.83 19.86 30.15
CA TYR A 315 -12.41 20.05 30.46
C TYR A 315 -11.91 21.44 30.05
N GLN A 316 -10.85 21.90 30.71
CA GLN A 316 -10.17 23.14 30.35
C GLN A 316 -9.06 22.84 29.32
N PRO A 317 -8.73 23.77 28.41
CA PRO A 317 -7.63 23.64 27.45
C PRO A 317 -6.26 23.79 28.13
N ILE A 318 -5.89 22.81 28.96
CA ILE A 318 -4.67 22.83 29.79
C ILE A 318 -3.65 21.76 29.39
N MET A 319 -4.00 20.85 28.48
CA MET A 319 -3.06 19.85 27.97
C MET A 319 -1.99 20.58 27.13
N PRO A 320 -0.69 20.45 27.48
CA PRO A 320 0.37 21.04 26.68
C PRO A 320 0.52 20.29 25.36
N PRO A 321 1.00 20.94 24.29
CA PRO A 321 1.42 20.23 23.08
C PRO A 321 2.68 19.41 23.37
N TYR A 322 2.79 18.27 22.70
CA TYR A 322 3.93 17.34 22.77
C TYR A 322 4.71 17.29 21.45
N ASP A 323 4.82 18.45 20.78
CA ASP A 323 5.58 18.69 19.54
C ASP A 323 7.10 18.51 19.69
N SER A 324 7.58 18.33 20.92
CA SER A 324 8.97 18.04 21.26
C SER A 324 9.32 16.56 21.34
N LEU A 325 8.31 15.66 21.30
CA LEU A 325 8.54 14.23 21.15
C LEU A 325 9.04 13.90 19.74
N SER A 326 9.87 12.88 19.63
CA SER A 326 10.23 12.33 18.32
C SER A 326 9.02 11.64 17.69
N ASP A 327 9.01 11.50 16.36
CA ASP A 327 7.94 10.76 15.68
C ASP A 327 7.86 9.31 16.17
N ASP A 328 8.99 8.67 16.47
CA ASP A 328 9.05 7.32 17.04
C ASP A 328 8.42 7.26 18.45
N ASP A 329 8.73 8.23 19.32
CA ASP A 329 8.13 8.28 20.67
C ASP A 329 6.62 8.56 20.61
N LEU A 330 6.19 9.39 19.65
CA LEU A 330 4.79 9.71 19.44
C LEU A 330 4.02 8.48 18.92
N ASN A 331 4.60 7.77 17.96
CA ASN A 331 4.10 6.51 17.43
C ASN A 331 4.00 5.44 18.52
N ASN A 332 5.07 5.22 19.30
CA ASN A 332 5.07 4.32 20.44
C ASN A 332 3.97 4.67 21.45
N LEU A 333 3.82 5.94 21.80
CA LEU A 333 2.80 6.42 22.74
C LEU A 333 1.38 6.17 22.22
N ILE A 334 1.12 6.44 20.94
CA ILE A 334 -0.18 6.17 20.31
C ILE A 334 -0.46 4.67 20.30
N ALA A 335 0.53 3.85 19.93
CA ALA A 335 0.42 2.39 19.97
C ALA A 335 0.05 1.88 21.38
N TYR A 336 0.65 2.45 22.43
CA TYR A 336 0.30 2.13 23.81
C TYR A 336 -1.13 2.53 24.16
N LEU A 337 -1.57 3.74 23.83
CA LEU A 337 -2.92 4.21 24.14
C LEU A 337 -4.01 3.39 23.43
N LEU A 338 -3.73 2.92 22.22
CA LEU A 338 -4.66 2.10 21.46
C LEU A 338 -4.83 0.68 22.02
N THR A 339 -4.02 0.28 23.01
CA THR A 339 -4.23 -0.99 23.76
C THR A 339 -5.38 -0.92 24.79
N PHE A 340 -5.93 0.27 25.06
CA PHE A 340 -7.01 0.46 26.02
C PHE A 340 -8.36 0.59 25.30
N GLU A 341 -9.09 -0.53 25.24
CA GLU A 341 -10.46 -0.70 24.69
C GLU A 341 -11.57 -0.52 25.74
#